data_AF-A0A522UYX5-F1
#
_entry.id   AF-A0A522UYX5-F1
#
_cell.length_a   1.000
_cell.length_b   1.000
_cell.length_c   1.000
_cell.angle_alpha   90.00
_cell.angle_beta   90.00
_cell.angle_gamma   90.00
#
_symmetry.space_group_name_H-M   'P 1'
#
loop_
_entity.id
_entity.type
_entity.pdbx_description
1 polymer ?
#
loop_
_entity_poly.entity_id
_entity_poly.type
_entity_poly.pdbx_seq_one_letter_code
_entity_poly.pdbx_strand_id
1 'polypeptide(L)'
;MSYTMHPSEKLVSMFKEKPWQGCNPSTAQFLFVGLDANYSADIETSLPEVFDYLRSGVDFWQTTGVHHPFRLPQYKGSGKKYHDKFAEIGFTSEHAKLVSFIELLHLPTVGISKLNVADLSTDHLQSLAKIFDNGTAKYIFLTPKGISLMRETKLFPWLKGKPVRMDGDLAVLRDQYGQTIYSMYHLSCYGWQLQVLNRQIKQIRNIVESLK
;
A
#
# COMPACT_ATOMS: atom_id res chain seq x y z
N MET A 1 1.10 -22.30 4.12
CA MET A 1 1.43 -22.53 2.70
C MET A 1 2.31 -21.38 2.22
N SER A 2 3.31 -21.66 1.40
CA SER A 2 4.03 -20.62 0.65
C SER A 2 3.03 -19.87 -0.23
N TYR A 3 3.28 -18.58 -0.49
CA TYR A 3 2.39 -17.82 -1.35
C TYR A 3 2.49 -18.30 -2.81
N THR A 4 1.39 -18.15 -3.56
CA THR A 4 1.33 -18.38 -5.01
C THR A 4 0.55 -17.26 -5.67
N MET A 5 0.65 -17.14 -7.00
CA MET A 5 -0.26 -16.30 -7.77
C MET A 5 -1.71 -16.70 -7.48
N HIS A 6 -2.59 -15.71 -7.41
CA HIS A 6 -4.00 -15.94 -7.12
C HIS A 6 -4.68 -16.78 -8.22
N PRO A 7 -5.56 -17.74 -7.89
CA PRO A 7 -6.18 -18.63 -8.89
C PRO A 7 -7.24 -17.95 -9.77
N SER A 8 -7.84 -16.85 -9.33
CA SER A 8 -8.77 -16.05 -10.13
C SER A 8 -8.08 -15.42 -11.35
N GLU A 9 -8.41 -15.91 -12.54
CA GLU A 9 -7.96 -15.32 -13.80
C GLU A 9 -8.43 -13.87 -13.96
N LYS A 10 -9.66 -13.59 -13.53
CA LYS A 10 -10.24 -12.24 -13.58
C LYS A 10 -9.45 -11.25 -12.73
N LEU A 11 -9.14 -11.62 -11.48
CA LEU A 11 -8.35 -10.79 -10.57
C LEU A 11 -6.94 -10.58 -11.11
N VAL A 12 -6.29 -11.64 -11.59
CA VAL A 12 -4.97 -11.55 -12.22
C VAL A 12 -4.99 -10.63 -13.44
N SER A 13 -6.01 -10.72 -14.30
CA SER A 13 -6.17 -9.85 -15.47
C SER A 13 -6.27 -8.38 -15.07
N MET A 14 -7.08 -8.06 -14.04
CA MET A 14 -7.23 -6.68 -13.58
C MET A 14 -5.93 -6.10 -13.01
N PHE A 15 -5.15 -6.90 -12.28
CA PHE A 15 -3.84 -6.46 -11.78
C PHE A 15 -2.77 -6.33 -12.88
N LYS A 16 -2.83 -7.13 -13.94
CA LYS A 16 -1.96 -6.95 -15.11
C LYS A 16 -2.22 -5.62 -15.82
N GLU A 17 -3.48 -5.24 -15.95
CA GLU A 17 -3.88 -3.96 -16.54
C GLU A 17 -3.59 -2.79 -15.60
N LYS A 18 -3.87 -2.98 -14.30
CA LYS A 18 -3.82 -1.94 -13.29
C LYS A 18 -3.23 -2.48 -11.98
N PRO A 19 -1.88 -2.53 -11.84
CA PRO A 19 -1.21 -3.13 -10.67
C PRO A 19 -1.22 -2.23 -9.42
N TRP A 20 -2.34 -1.57 -9.14
CA TRP A 20 -2.52 -0.71 -7.97
C TRP A 20 -4.00 -0.65 -7.58
N GLN A 21 -4.25 -0.16 -6.38
CA GLN A 21 -5.57 -0.04 -5.79
C GLN A 21 -5.79 1.41 -5.29
N GLY A 22 -7.05 1.85 -5.25
CA GLY A 22 -7.37 3.26 -4.94
C GLY A 22 -7.21 4.18 -6.16
N CYS A 23 -6.67 5.39 -5.94
CA CYS A 23 -6.37 6.36 -7.00
C CYS A 23 -5.17 5.90 -7.85
N ASN A 24 -4.97 6.52 -9.03
CA ASN A 24 -3.77 6.33 -9.82
C ASN A 24 -2.52 6.82 -9.02
N PRO A 25 -1.48 5.98 -8.85
CA PRO A 25 -0.31 6.31 -8.05
C PRO A 25 0.50 7.48 -8.62
N SER A 26 0.47 7.72 -9.92
CA SER A 26 1.15 8.86 -10.55
C SER A 26 0.52 10.21 -10.18
N THR A 27 -0.77 10.22 -9.80
CA THR A 27 -1.53 11.44 -9.45
C THR A 27 -1.93 11.51 -7.98
N ALA A 28 -1.65 10.48 -7.18
CA ALA A 28 -1.93 10.47 -5.76
C ALA A 28 -1.03 11.44 -5.00
N GLN A 29 -1.50 11.98 -3.87
CA GLN A 29 -0.67 12.75 -2.94
C GLN A 29 -0.08 11.86 -1.83
N PHE A 30 -0.77 10.77 -1.48
CA PHE A 30 -0.37 9.78 -0.51
C PHE A 30 -0.23 8.42 -1.20
N LEU A 31 0.95 7.82 -1.10
CA LEU A 31 1.24 6.52 -1.70
C LEU A 31 1.68 5.54 -0.62
N PHE A 32 0.93 4.45 -0.47
CA PHE A 32 1.27 3.35 0.43
C PHE A 32 1.81 2.18 -0.39
N VAL A 33 3.01 1.71 -0.03
CA VAL A 33 3.69 0.65 -0.77
C VAL A 33 3.81 -0.61 0.08
N GLY A 34 3.08 -1.65 -0.31
CA GLY A 34 3.14 -2.95 0.33
C GLY A 34 3.97 -3.96 -0.46
N LEU A 35 3.86 -5.24 -0.07
CA LEU A 35 4.62 -6.33 -0.67
C LEU A 35 3.85 -6.95 -1.84
N ASP A 36 2.59 -7.30 -1.60
CA ASP A 36 1.68 -7.97 -2.52
C ASP A 36 0.23 -7.74 -2.12
N ALA A 37 -0.66 -7.81 -3.11
CA ALA A 37 -2.09 -7.77 -2.88
C ALA A 37 -2.59 -9.20 -2.61
N ASN A 38 -2.67 -9.55 -1.33
CA ASN A 38 -3.04 -10.89 -0.87
C ASN A 38 -4.56 -11.00 -0.63
N TYR A 39 -5.21 -11.94 -1.32
CA TYR A 39 -6.65 -12.20 -1.22
C TYR A 39 -6.91 -13.65 -0.77
N SER A 40 -8.12 -13.94 -0.31
CA SER A 40 -8.56 -15.32 -0.10
C SER A 40 -8.80 -16.00 -1.45
N ALA A 41 -8.51 -17.30 -1.57
CA ALA A 41 -8.62 -18.01 -2.84
C ALA A 41 -10.05 -18.00 -3.44
N ASP A 42 -11.06 -17.80 -2.59
CA ASP A 42 -12.47 -17.74 -2.91
C ASP A 42 -13.02 -16.30 -3.02
N ILE A 43 -12.15 -15.28 -3.11
CA ILE A 43 -12.56 -13.87 -3.00
C ILE A 43 -13.66 -13.46 -4.00
N GLU A 44 -13.71 -14.11 -5.16
CA GLU A 44 -14.73 -13.79 -6.17
C GLU A 44 -16.15 -14.03 -5.68
N THR A 45 -16.34 -15.09 -4.89
CA THR A 45 -17.64 -15.49 -4.38
C THR A 45 -17.88 -14.95 -2.98
N SER A 46 -16.83 -14.86 -2.16
CA SER A 46 -16.94 -14.42 -0.76
C SER A 46 -17.01 -12.90 -0.60
N LEU A 47 -16.48 -12.11 -1.56
CA LEU A 47 -16.54 -10.65 -1.55
C LEU A 47 -16.47 -10.05 -2.98
N PRO A 48 -17.52 -10.24 -3.82
CA PRO A 48 -17.53 -9.79 -5.21
C PRO A 48 -17.31 -8.27 -5.39
N GLU A 49 -17.59 -7.46 -4.37
CA GLU A 49 -17.37 -6.01 -4.34
C GLU A 49 -15.90 -5.62 -4.57
N VAL A 50 -14.95 -6.56 -4.39
CA VAL A 50 -13.55 -6.39 -4.81
C VAL A 50 -13.43 -5.96 -6.26
N PHE A 51 -14.28 -6.47 -7.16
CA PHE A 51 -14.19 -6.12 -8.57
C PHE A 51 -14.71 -4.72 -8.88
N ASP A 52 -15.69 -4.21 -8.13
CA ASP A 52 -16.13 -2.83 -8.27
C ASP A 52 -15.06 -1.87 -7.76
N TYR A 53 -14.45 -2.20 -6.62
CA TYR A 53 -13.30 -1.47 -6.09
C TYR A 53 -12.10 -1.48 -7.04
N LEU A 54 -11.75 -2.62 -7.62
CA LEU A 54 -10.65 -2.70 -8.58
C LEU A 54 -10.98 -2.03 -9.91
N ARG A 55 -12.26 -1.87 -10.28
CA ARG A 55 -12.64 -1.04 -11.44
C ARG A 55 -12.35 0.43 -11.15
N SER A 56 -12.85 0.94 -10.02
CA SER A 56 -12.56 2.30 -9.56
C SER A 56 -12.57 2.39 -8.04
N GLY A 57 -11.37 2.44 -7.44
CA GLY A 57 -11.24 2.53 -5.98
C GLY A 57 -11.71 3.88 -5.45
N VAL A 58 -11.60 4.93 -6.28
CA VAL A 58 -12.11 6.27 -5.97
C VAL A 58 -13.63 6.25 -5.88
N ASP A 59 -14.31 5.79 -6.92
CA ASP A 59 -15.78 5.80 -6.96
C ASP A 59 -16.36 4.87 -5.90
N PHE A 60 -15.72 3.70 -5.69
CA PHE A 60 -16.08 2.79 -4.62
C PHE A 60 -16.03 3.47 -3.26
N TRP A 61 -14.93 4.15 -2.93
CA TRP A 61 -14.78 4.80 -1.63
C TRP A 61 -15.75 5.98 -1.48
N GLN A 62 -15.94 6.78 -2.53
CA GLN A 62 -16.87 7.89 -2.51
C GLN A 62 -18.32 7.44 -2.33
N THR A 63 -18.70 6.31 -2.91
CA THR A 63 -20.07 5.77 -2.85
C THR A 63 -20.35 5.04 -1.54
N THR A 64 -19.40 4.23 -1.07
CA THR A 64 -19.63 3.33 0.08
C THR A 64 -19.19 3.91 1.42
N GLY A 65 -18.40 4.99 1.40
CA GLY A 65 -17.84 5.61 2.61
C GLY A 65 -16.65 4.86 3.23
N VAL A 66 -16.23 3.73 2.65
CA VAL A 66 -15.06 2.96 3.11
C VAL A 66 -14.03 2.77 2.00
N HIS A 67 -12.74 2.79 2.33
CA HIS A 67 -11.67 2.79 1.33
C HIS A 67 -11.43 1.44 0.64
N HIS A 68 -11.93 0.35 1.21
CA HIS A 68 -11.70 -0.99 0.69
C HIS A 68 -12.86 -1.92 1.05
N PRO A 69 -13.23 -2.89 0.18
CA PRO A 69 -14.25 -3.90 0.47
C PRO A 69 -14.04 -4.68 1.78
N PHE A 70 -12.79 -4.83 2.24
CA PHE A 70 -12.49 -5.52 3.51
C PHE A 70 -13.01 -4.79 4.76
N ARG A 71 -13.50 -3.56 4.59
CA ARG A 71 -14.18 -2.79 5.64
C ARG A 71 -15.69 -2.99 5.65
N LEU A 72 -16.27 -3.63 4.63
CA LEU A 72 -17.70 -3.91 4.59
C LEU A 72 -18.12 -4.82 5.77
N PRO A 73 -19.31 -4.60 6.37
CA PRO A 73 -19.71 -5.31 7.59
C PRO A 73 -19.69 -6.83 7.49
N GLN A 74 -20.04 -7.37 6.31
CA GLN A 74 -20.08 -8.80 6.01
C GLN A 74 -18.69 -9.45 5.93
N TYR A 75 -17.64 -8.68 5.65
CA TYR A 75 -16.30 -9.25 5.50
C TYR A 75 -15.66 -9.55 6.86
N LYS A 76 -15.21 -10.81 7.03
CA LYS A 76 -14.51 -11.30 8.23
C LYS A 76 -13.14 -11.91 7.94
N GLY A 77 -12.66 -11.81 6.69
CA GLY A 77 -11.44 -12.46 6.24
C GLY A 77 -10.15 -11.76 6.68
N SER A 78 -9.03 -12.34 6.23
CA SER A 78 -7.69 -11.78 6.41
C SER A 78 -7.57 -10.41 5.73
N GLY A 79 -6.70 -9.55 6.23
CA GLY A 79 -6.58 -8.18 5.70
C GLY A 79 -7.54 -7.19 6.35
N LYS A 80 -8.65 -7.62 6.97
CA LYS A 80 -9.53 -6.69 7.71
C LYS A 80 -8.77 -5.84 8.74
N LYS A 81 -7.87 -6.44 9.52
CA LYS A 81 -7.00 -5.73 10.47
C LYS A 81 -6.18 -4.62 9.81
N TYR A 82 -5.60 -4.87 8.62
CA TYR A 82 -4.83 -3.88 7.87
C TYR A 82 -5.69 -2.66 7.60
N HIS A 83 -6.88 -2.87 7.02
CA HIS A 83 -7.76 -1.79 6.62
C HIS A 83 -8.41 -1.10 7.83
N ASP A 84 -8.66 -1.83 8.92
CA ASP A 84 -9.13 -1.24 10.16
C ASP A 84 -8.07 -0.27 10.72
N LYS A 85 -6.80 -0.66 10.72
CA LYS A 85 -5.69 0.22 11.10
C LYS A 85 -5.47 1.37 10.13
N PHE A 86 -5.62 1.15 8.83
CA PHE A 86 -5.56 2.24 7.84
C PHE A 86 -6.63 3.30 8.12
N ALA A 87 -7.86 2.88 8.41
CA ALA A 87 -8.96 3.81 8.69
C ALA A 87 -8.69 4.71 9.91
N GLU A 88 -7.89 4.24 10.88
CA GLU A 88 -7.45 5.07 12.00
C GLU A 88 -6.56 6.24 11.57
N ILE A 89 -5.97 6.25 10.37
CA ILE A 89 -5.23 7.43 9.88
C ILE A 89 -6.16 8.63 9.72
N GLY A 90 -7.47 8.42 9.48
CA GLY A 90 -8.46 9.51 9.41
C GLY A 90 -8.76 10.01 8.00
N PHE A 91 -8.33 9.31 6.95
CA PHE A 91 -8.81 9.58 5.61
C PHE A 91 -10.31 9.30 5.49
N THR A 92 -11.03 10.23 4.86
CA THR A 92 -12.45 10.11 4.51
C THR A 92 -12.61 9.88 3.00
N SER A 93 -13.84 9.62 2.54
CA SER A 93 -14.16 9.52 1.11
C SER A 93 -13.80 10.75 0.28
N GLU A 94 -13.74 11.94 0.90
CA GLU A 94 -13.26 13.17 0.25
C GLU A 94 -11.80 13.07 -0.19
N HIS A 95 -11.01 12.24 0.49
CA HIS A 95 -9.60 12.00 0.21
C HIS A 95 -9.39 10.87 -0.81
N ALA A 96 -10.44 10.25 -1.35
CA ALA A 96 -10.31 9.07 -2.21
C ALA A 96 -9.42 9.31 -3.45
N LYS A 97 -9.45 10.52 -4.00
CA LYS A 97 -8.60 10.94 -5.14
C LYS A 97 -7.14 11.20 -4.76
N LEU A 98 -6.80 11.20 -3.47
CA LEU A 98 -5.48 11.55 -2.96
C LEU A 98 -4.66 10.33 -2.54
N VAL A 99 -5.29 9.17 -2.34
CA VAL A 99 -4.66 7.98 -1.75
C VAL A 99 -4.56 6.85 -2.77
N SER A 100 -3.37 6.27 -2.88
CA SER A 100 -3.11 5.08 -3.70
C SER A 100 -2.36 4.02 -2.89
N PHE A 101 -2.61 2.76 -3.25
CA PHE A 101 -1.88 1.59 -2.76
C PHE A 101 -1.24 0.88 -3.95
N ILE A 102 0.06 0.61 -3.86
CA ILE A 102 0.80 -0.13 -4.90
C ILE A 102 1.70 -1.15 -4.22
N GLU A 103 1.94 -2.27 -4.88
CA GLU A 103 2.69 -3.39 -4.28
C GLU A 103 4.01 -3.59 -5.01
N LEU A 104 5.03 -4.13 -4.31
CA LEU A 104 6.28 -4.52 -4.98
C LEU A 104 6.06 -5.68 -5.96
N LEU A 105 5.19 -6.62 -5.62
CA LEU A 105 4.70 -7.63 -6.54
C LEU A 105 3.42 -7.13 -7.22
N HIS A 106 3.52 -6.89 -8.53
CA HIS A 106 2.43 -6.39 -9.38
C HIS A 106 1.23 -7.35 -9.55
N LEU A 107 1.34 -8.60 -9.11
CA LEU A 107 0.30 -9.62 -9.27
C LEU A 107 -0.30 -10.02 -7.92
N PRO A 108 -1.59 -10.35 -7.88
CA PRO A 108 -2.29 -10.74 -6.66
C PRO A 108 -1.87 -12.14 -6.25
N THR A 109 -1.89 -12.39 -4.94
CA THR A 109 -1.43 -13.65 -4.34
C THR A 109 -2.47 -14.25 -3.41
N VAL A 110 -2.26 -15.53 -3.08
CA VAL A 110 -2.88 -16.23 -1.95
C VAL A 110 -1.78 -16.76 -1.02
N GLY A 111 -2.09 -16.95 0.26
CA GLY A 111 -1.18 -17.58 1.23
C GLY A 111 -0.30 -16.60 2.01
N ILE A 112 0.81 -17.08 2.58
CA ILE A 112 1.68 -16.26 3.44
C ILE A 112 2.81 -15.68 2.61
N SER A 113 2.81 -14.36 2.45
CA SER A 113 3.83 -13.62 1.69
C SER A 113 5.23 -13.87 2.26
N LYS A 114 6.09 -14.48 1.44
CA LYS A 114 7.51 -14.72 1.70
C LYS A 114 8.36 -14.24 0.52
N LEU A 115 8.00 -13.07 0.00
CA LEU A 115 8.63 -12.46 -1.16
C LEU A 115 10.14 -12.30 -0.99
N ASN A 116 10.84 -12.65 -2.05
CA ASN A 116 12.25 -12.43 -2.29
C ASN A 116 12.44 -11.66 -3.61
N VAL A 117 13.67 -11.25 -3.91
CA VAL A 117 13.95 -10.40 -5.07
C VAL A 117 13.68 -11.10 -6.40
N ALA A 118 13.88 -12.42 -6.50
CA ALA A 118 13.66 -13.17 -7.74
C ALA A 118 12.19 -13.22 -8.16
N ASP A 119 11.27 -12.93 -7.23
CA ASP A 119 9.84 -12.88 -7.48
C ASP A 119 9.40 -11.54 -8.12
N LEU A 120 10.26 -10.52 -8.06
CA LEU A 120 9.91 -9.16 -8.45
C LEU A 120 10.20 -8.92 -9.94
N SER A 121 9.26 -8.28 -10.62
CA SER A 121 9.44 -7.84 -12.01
C SER A 121 10.27 -6.57 -12.07
N THR A 122 11.42 -6.62 -12.77
CA THR A 122 12.26 -5.45 -13.02
C THR A 122 11.49 -4.31 -13.68
N ASP A 123 10.65 -4.61 -14.68
CA ASP A 123 9.87 -3.60 -15.41
C ASP A 123 8.86 -2.88 -14.52
N HIS A 124 8.21 -3.64 -13.62
CA HIS A 124 7.31 -3.07 -12.62
C HIS A 124 8.07 -2.20 -11.63
N LEU A 125 9.21 -2.66 -11.11
CA LEU A 125 10.01 -1.88 -10.17
C LEU A 125 10.59 -0.61 -10.80
N GLN A 126 10.99 -0.64 -12.07
CA GLN A 126 11.40 0.55 -12.81
C GLN A 126 10.23 1.53 -13.00
N SER A 127 9.02 1.01 -13.25
CA SER A 127 7.81 1.84 -13.32
C SER A 127 7.49 2.47 -11.96
N LEU A 128 7.65 1.73 -10.87
CA LEU A 128 7.52 2.26 -9.51
C LEU A 128 8.57 3.33 -9.19
N ALA A 129 9.83 3.14 -9.61
CA ALA A 129 10.88 4.15 -9.47
C ALA A 129 10.50 5.45 -10.20
N LYS A 130 9.96 5.36 -11.42
CA LYS A 130 9.44 6.52 -12.15
C LYS A 130 8.29 7.22 -11.42
N ILE A 131 7.39 6.46 -10.79
CA ILE A 131 6.31 7.03 -9.95
C ILE A 131 6.90 7.81 -8.77
N PHE A 132 7.93 7.28 -8.11
CA PHE A 132 8.55 7.98 -6.99
C PHE A 132 9.27 9.26 -7.42
N ASP A 133 9.95 9.23 -8.57
CA ASP A 133 10.77 10.36 -9.02
C ASP A 133 9.96 11.44 -9.75
N ASN A 134 8.91 11.04 -10.50
CA ASN A 134 8.15 11.94 -11.37
C ASN A 134 6.66 12.06 -11.02
N GLY A 135 6.15 11.27 -10.06
CA GLY A 135 4.75 11.33 -9.63
C GLY A 135 4.46 12.52 -8.71
N THR A 136 3.18 12.72 -8.41
CA THR A 136 2.72 13.84 -7.58
C THR A 136 2.70 13.57 -6.08
N ALA A 137 3.09 12.36 -5.66
CA ALA A 137 3.02 11.97 -4.26
C ALA A 137 3.91 12.89 -3.41
N LYS A 138 3.31 13.51 -2.38
CA LYS A 138 4.03 14.28 -1.36
C LYS A 138 4.50 13.37 -0.23
N TYR A 139 3.73 12.32 0.05
CA TYR A 139 4.01 11.40 1.15
C TYR A 139 3.97 9.95 0.65
N ILE A 140 5.08 9.24 0.78
CA ILE A 140 5.21 7.83 0.39
C ILE A 140 5.57 7.02 1.63
N PHE A 141 4.87 5.91 1.87
CA PHE A 141 5.08 5.03 3.03
C PHE A 141 5.53 3.65 2.58
N LEU A 142 6.72 3.25 3.01
CA LEU A 142 7.31 1.94 2.73
C LEU A 142 7.40 1.11 4.02
N THR A 143 7.21 -0.20 3.92
CA THR A 143 7.44 -1.11 5.05
C THR A 143 8.91 -1.50 5.19
N PRO A 144 9.41 -1.84 6.39
CA PRO A 144 10.78 -2.33 6.58
C PRO A 144 11.16 -3.51 5.65
N LYS A 145 10.23 -4.45 5.43
CA LYS A 145 10.46 -5.58 4.52
C LYS A 145 10.50 -5.11 3.05
N GLY A 146 9.61 -4.20 2.65
CA GLY A 146 9.63 -3.63 1.31
C GLY A 146 10.94 -2.88 1.03
N ILE A 147 11.41 -2.09 1.99
CA ILE A 147 12.69 -1.38 1.94
C ILE A 147 13.86 -2.36 1.75
N SER A 148 13.89 -3.48 2.48
CA SER A 148 14.93 -4.50 2.32
C SER A 148 14.96 -5.04 0.88
N LEU A 149 13.81 -5.49 0.38
CA LEU A 149 13.70 -6.04 -0.98
C LEU A 149 14.10 -5.00 -2.04
N MET A 150 13.60 -3.78 -1.91
CA MET A 150 13.95 -2.69 -2.84
C MET A 150 15.45 -2.40 -2.85
N ARG A 151 16.12 -2.42 -1.70
CA ARG A 151 17.59 -2.24 -1.64
C ARG A 151 18.33 -3.35 -2.36
N GLU A 152 17.91 -4.60 -2.14
CA GLU A 152 18.54 -5.77 -2.75
C GLU A 152 18.45 -5.75 -4.29
N THR A 153 17.41 -5.11 -4.86
CA THR A 153 17.25 -4.96 -6.32
C THR A 153 18.25 -4.00 -6.95
N LYS A 154 18.85 -3.09 -6.17
CA LYS A 154 19.72 -1.99 -6.64
C LYS A 154 19.06 -0.99 -7.62
N LEU A 155 17.76 -1.09 -7.87
CA LEU A 155 17.01 -0.16 -8.74
C LEU A 155 16.70 1.19 -8.08
N PHE A 156 16.86 1.29 -6.76
CA PHE A 156 16.57 2.49 -5.97
C PHE A 156 17.86 3.01 -5.32
N PRO A 157 18.78 3.64 -6.08
CA PRO A 157 20.11 4.04 -5.56
C PRO A 157 20.05 5.08 -4.42
N TRP A 158 18.96 5.84 -4.35
CA TRP A 158 18.72 6.79 -3.26
C TRP A 158 18.38 6.09 -1.92
N LEU A 159 17.96 4.82 -1.95
CA LEU A 159 17.51 4.08 -0.76
C LEU A 159 18.71 3.53 0.03
N LYS A 160 19.36 4.40 0.78
CA LYS A 160 20.55 4.08 1.61
C LYS A 160 20.19 3.16 2.79
N GLY A 161 21.20 2.55 3.41
CA GLY A 161 21.04 1.60 4.53
C GLY A 161 20.45 2.19 5.82
N LYS A 162 20.68 3.49 6.09
CA LYS A 162 20.13 4.20 7.25
C LYS A 162 19.16 5.30 6.79
N PRO A 163 18.11 5.61 7.58
CA PRO A 163 17.29 6.80 7.35
C PRO A 163 18.14 8.07 7.31
N VAL A 164 17.68 9.07 6.56
CA VAL A 164 18.31 10.41 6.49
C VAL A 164 18.13 11.14 7.83
N ARG A 165 16.94 11.04 8.42
CA ARG A 165 16.60 11.58 9.74
C ARG A 165 15.37 10.88 10.31
N MET A 166 15.04 11.21 11.55
CA MET A 166 13.73 10.93 12.13
C MET A 166 12.85 12.18 12.03
N ASP A 167 11.57 11.98 11.78
CA ASP A 167 10.52 12.96 11.88
C ASP A 167 9.47 12.34 12.81
N GLY A 168 9.48 12.73 14.09
CA GLY A 168 8.70 12.05 15.14
C GLY A 168 8.99 10.54 15.20
N ASP A 169 7.94 9.73 15.02
CA ASP A 169 8.00 8.25 15.02
C ASP A 169 8.23 7.66 13.61
N LEU A 170 8.29 8.50 12.57
CA LEU A 170 8.54 8.08 11.19
C LEU A 170 10.00 8.30 10.81
N ALA A 171 10.64 7.26 10.28
CA ALA A 171 11.98 7.37 9.74
C ALA A 171 11.93 7.89 8.30
N VAL A 172 12.62 9.00 8.03
CA VAL A 172 12.68 9.61 6.69
C VAL A 172 13.77 8.94 5.86
N LEU A 173 13.37 8.32 4.75
CA LEU A 173 14.26 7.64 3.80
C LEU A 173 14.76 8.58 2.70
N ARG A 174 13.91 9.54 2.32
CA ARG A 174 14.19 10.56 1.32
C ARG A 174 13.30 11.76 1.60
N ASP A 175 13.86 12.95 1.43
CA ASP A 175 13.12 14.21 1.53
C ASP A 175 13.69 15.19 0.51
N GLN A 176 12.97 15.41 -0.58
CA GLN A 176 13.41 16.23 -1.70
C GLN A 176 12.20 16.72 -2.51
N TYR A 177 12.31 17.92 -3.08
CA TYR A 177 11.31 18.48 -4.00
C TYR A 177 9.87 18.50 -3.44
N GLY A 178 9.71 18.67 -2.12
CA GLY A 178 8.39 18.65 -1.47
C GLY A 178 7.76 17.26 -1.33
N GLN A 179 8.52 16.19 -1.60
CA GLN A 179 8.14 14.81 -1.35
C GLN A 179 8.99 14.22 -0.22
N THR A 180 8.32 13.57 0.73
CA THR A 180 8.94 12.80 1.80
C THR A 180 8.56 11.32 1.69
N ILE A 181 9.57 10.46 1.69
CA ILE A 181 9.42 9.01 1.73
C ILE A 181 9.76 8.53 3.14
N TYR A 182 8.79 7.90 3.79
CA TYR A 182 8.88 7.39 5.15
C TYR A 182 8.99 5.87 5.18
N SER A 183 9.67 5.36 6.21
CA SER A 183 9.53 4.00 6.69
C SER A 183 8.48 3.94 7.78
N MET A 184 7.50 3.05 7.61
CA MET A 184 6.38 2.83 8.52
C MET A 184 6.16 1.34 8.73
N TYR A 185 5.76 0.92 9.94
CA TYR A 185 5.40 -0.48 10.16
C TYR A 185 4.19 -0.89 9.33
N HIS A 186 4.18 -2.16 8.91
CA HIS A 186 3.04 -2.75 8.22
C HIS A 186 1.79 -2.66 9.10
N LEU A 187 0.65 -2.24 8.53
CA LEU A 187 -0.58 -1.94 9.28
C LEU A 187 -1.19 -3.16 10.01
N SER A 188 -0.77 -4.38 9.65
CA SER A 188 -1.15 -5.62 10.37
C SER A 188 -0.15 -6.09 11.43
N CYS A 189 0.91 -5.32 11.75
CA CYS A 189 1.92 -5.74 12.74
C CYS A 189 1.33 -5.98 14.14
N TYR A 190 2.09 -6.66 14.99
CA TYR A 190 1.67 -7.08 16.33
C TYR A 190 2.82 -6.97 17.34
N GLY A 191 2.52 -7.24 18.61
CA GLY A 191 3.50 -7.14 19.69
C GLY A 191 4.00 -5.70 19.89
N TRP A 192 5.29 -5.55 20.19
CA TRP A 192 5.89 -4.25 20.47
C TRP A 192 5.83 -3.27 19.27
N GLN A 193 5.82 -3.81 18.03
CA GLN A 193 5.73 -3.00 16.81
C GLN A 193 4.39 -2.25 16.72
N LEU A 194 3.32 -2.81 17.29
CA LEU A 194 1.99 -2.19 17.27
C LEU A 194 1.97 -0.86 18.04
N GLN A 195 2.74 -0.75 19.14
CA GLN A 195 2.83 0.49 19.90
C GLN A 195 3.50 1.60 19.09
N VAL A 196 4.54 1.27 18.33
CA VAL A 196 5.20 2.21 17.43
C VAL A 196 4.29 2.58 16.26
N LEU A 197 3.63 1.58 15.65
CA LEU A 197 2.67 1.79 14.58
C LEU A 197 1.55 2.76 14.99
N ASN A 198 0.99 2.62 16.19
CA ASN A 198 -0.07 3.51 16.66
C ASN A 198 0.39 4.98 16.74
N ARG A 199 1.66 5.22 17.11
CA ARG A 199 2.20 6.58 17.10
C ARG A 199 2.49 7.09 15.69
N GLN A 200 2.97 6.22 14.79
CA GLN A 200 3.11 6.52 13.37
C GLN A 200 1.76 6.89 12.74
N ILE A 201 0.69 6.12 13.00
CA ILE A 201 -0.67 6.42 12.54
C ILE A 201 -1.13 7.78 13.06
N LYS A 202 -0.90 8.10 14.34
CA LYS A 202 -1.24 9.41 14.90
C LYS A 202 -0.49 10.54 14.19
N GLN A 203 0.80 10.35 13.89
CA GLN A 203 1.57 11.35 13.16
C GLN A 203 1.06 11.53 11.73
N ILE A 204 0.75 10.44 11.01
CA ILE A 204 0.19 10.52 9.66
C ILE A 204 -1.18 11.20 9.70
N ARG A 205 -2.01 10.94 10.72
CA ARG A 205 -3.28 11.66 10.92
C ARG A 205 -3.06 13.17 11.01
N ASN A 206 -2.07 13.63 11.78
CA ASN A 206 -1.76 15.06 11.86
C ASN A 206 -1.35 15.65 10.50
N ILE A 207 -0.66 14.88 9.65
CA ILE A 207 -0.33 15.28 8.27
C ILE A 207 -1.60 15.39 7.42
N VAL A 208 -2.55 14.45 7.56
CA VAL A 208 -3.82 14.49 6.83
C VAL A 208 -4.68 15.68 7.28
N GLU A 209 -4.72 15.96 8.58
CA GLU A 209 -5.49 17.07 9.15
C GLU A 209 -4.94 18.44 8.75
N SER A 210 -3.65 18.57 8.46
CA SER A 210 -3.05 19.83 8.01
C SER A 210 -3.27 20.13 6.52
N LEU A 211 -3.87 19.21 5.76
CA LEU A 211 -4.28 19.44 4.37
C LEU A 211 -5.66 20.07 4.22
N LYS A 212 -6.40 20.24 5.33
CA LYS A 212 -7.66 20.96 5.39
C LYS A 212 -7.41 22.46 5.51
#